data_AF-A0A0A9FI86-F1
#
_entry.id   AF-A0A0A9FI86-F1
#
_cell.length_a   1.000
_cell.length_b   1.000
_cell.length_c   1.000
_cell.angle_alpha   90.00
_cell.angle_beta   90.00
_cell.angle_gamma   90.00
#
_symmetry.space_group_name_H-M   'P 1'
#
loop_
_entity.id
_entity.type
_entity.pdbx_description
1 polymer ?
#
loop_
_entity_poly.entity_id
_entity_poly.type
_entity_poly.pdbx_seq_one_letter_code
_entity_poly.pdbx_strand_id
1 'polypeptide(L)' 'MVAAALGNAKEYTQKQYLAFANKLQTKAKELSIGGESFTPSDVERALWSSAVGSKSSASDNPKSESKMHGKRKR' A
#
# COMPACT_ATOMS: atom_id res chain seq x y z
N MET A 1 19.90 17.94 5.50
CA MET A 1 20.26 17.14 6.70
C MET A 1 19.02 16.37 7.11
N VAL A 2 18.97 15.05 6.89
CA VAL A 2 17.81 14.25 7.30
C VAL A 2 18.20 13.48 8.56
N ALA A 3 17.73 13.98 9.70
CA ALA A 3 17.72 13.24 10.95
C ALA A 3 16.63 12.16 10.83
N ALA A 4 17.02 10.89 10.78
CA ALA A 4 16.10 9.77 10.92
C ALA A 4 16.35 9.12 12.28
N ALA A 5 15.31 9.13 13.12
CA ALA A 5 15.31 8.69 14.51
C ALA A 5 15.87 7.26 14.66
N LEU A 6 17.09 7.19 15.19
CA LEU A 6 17.78 5.96 15.59
C LEU A 6 17.18 5.47 16.92
N GLY A 7 16.00 4.85 16.90
CA GLY A 7 15.33 4.42 18.14
C GLY A 7 14.56 3.11 18.09
N ASN A 8 14.23 2.59 16.90
CA ASN A 8 13.58 1.27 16.74
C ASN A 8 13.76 0.76 15.30
N ALA A 9 14.99 0.87 14.76
CA ALA A 9 15.28 0.29 13.47
C ALA A 9 15.37 -1.23 13.66
N LYS A 10 14.40 -1.98 13.12
CA LYS A 10 14.60 -3.43 12.93
C LYS A 10 15.74 -3.58 11.93
N GLU A 11 16.94 -3.90 12.41
CA GLU A 11 18.01 -4.30 11.51
C GLU A 11 17.64 -5.62 10.85
N TYR A 12 17.45 -5.56 9.54
CA TYR A 12 17.38 -6.76 8.73
C TYR A 12 18.80 -7.19 8.38
N THR A 13 19.11 -8.44 8.66
CA THR A 13 20.33 -9.10 8.18
C THR A 13 20.28 -9.24 6.66
N GLN A 14 21.45 -9.36 6.02
CA GLN A 14 21.55 -9.61 4.58
C GLN A 14 20.71 -10.82 4.13
N LYS A 15 20.66 -11.89 4.94
CA LYS A 15 19.84 -13.09 4.66
C LYS A 15 18.35 -12.76 4.59
N GLN A 16 17.87 -11.85 5.44
CA GLN A 16 16.47 -11.42 5.43
C GLN A 16 16.14 -10.58 4.20
N TYR A 17 17.05 -9.70 3.77
CA TYR A 17 16.88 -8.96 2.51
C TYR A 17 16.84 -9.88 1.29
N LEU A 18 17.72 -10.88 1.23
CA LEU A 18 17.70 -11.88 0.15
C LEU A 18 16.40 -12.68 0.15
N ALA A 19 15.91 -13.11 1.32
CA ALA A 19 14.64 -13.81 1.43
C ALA A 19 13.45 -12.94 0.98
N PHE A 20 13.48 -11.64 1.30
CA PHE A 20 12.46 -10.69 0.89
C PHE A 20 12.47 -10.45 -0.63
N ALA A 21 13.64 -10.22 -1.23
CA ALA A 21 13.79 -10.04 -2.67
C ALA A 21 13.28 -11.26 -3.46
N ASN A 22 13.63 -12.47 -3.01
CA ASN A 22 13.14 -13.71 -3.61
C ASN A 22 11.61 -13.78 -3.55
N LYS A 23 11.02 -13.42 -2.41
CA LYS A 23 9.56 -13.43 -2.24
C LYS A 23 8.87 -12.44 -3.18
N LEU A 24 9.42 -11.24 -3.36
CA LEU A 24 8.90 -10.25 -4.30
C LEU A 24 9.00 -10.72 -5.75
N GLN A 25 10.11 -11.33 -6.13
CA GLN A 25 10.30 -11.85 -7.48
C GLN A 25 9.32 -12.98 -7.79
N THR A 26 9.07 -13.89 -6.84
CA THR A 26 8.07 -14.95 -7.00
C THR A 26 6.67 -14.35 -7.17
N LYS A 27 6.32 -13.35 -6.35
CA LYS A 27 5.01 -12.68 -6.43
C LYS A 27 4.82 -11.93 -7.75
N ALA A 28 5.86 -11.24 -8.22
CA ALA A 28 5.83 -10.58 -9.52
C ALA A 28 5.53 -11.58 -10.65
N LYS A 29 6.18 -12.75 -10.65
CA LYS A 29 5.93 -13.82 -11.63
C LYS A 29 4.50 -14.39 -11.54
N GLU A 30 4.00 -14.64 -10.33
CA GLU A 30 2.64 -15.13 -10.10
C GLU A 30 1.58 -14.15 -10.63
N LEU A 31 1.76 -12.86 -10.37
CA LEU A 31 0.83 -11.82 -10.83
C LEU A 31 0.92 -11.57 -12.34
N SER A 32 2.06 -11.90 -12.95
CA SER A 32 2.29 -11.66 -14.38
C SER A 32 1.56 -12.61 -15.34
N ILE A 33 0.83 -13.60 -14.82
CA ILE A 33 0.18 -14.65 -15.62
C ILE A 33 -1.01 -14.10 -16.45
N GLY A 34 -1.50 -12.89 -16.13
CA GLY A 34 -2.70 -12.28 -16.74
C GLY A 34 -2.47 -11.33 -17.91
N GLY A 35 -1.28 -11.32 -18.53
CA GLY A 35 -0.96 -10.42 -19.66
C GLY A 35 -0.40 -9.06 -19.25
N GLU A 36 -0.51 -8.69 -17.97
CA GLU A 36 0.20 -7.55 -17.39
C GLU A 36 1.57 -8.01 -16.87
N SER A 37 2.63 -7.29 -17.23
CA SER A 37 3.97 -7.56 -16.74
C SER A 37 4.21 -6.81 -15.42
N PHE A 38 4.32 -7.54 -14.32
CA PHE A 38 4.64 -6.94 -13.01
C PHE A 38 6.13 -7.10 -12.70
N THR A 39 6.78 -6.02 -12.29
CA THR A 39 8.15 -6.06 -11.79
C THR A 39 8.15 -6.21 -10.26
N PRO A 40 9.25 -6.72 -9.66
CA PRO A 40 9.37 -6.77 -8.20
C PRO A 40 9.16 -5.40 -7.53
N SER A 41 9.58 -4.31 -8.18
CA SER A 41 9.37 -2.94 -7.69
C SER A 41 7.91 -2.50 -7.70
N ASP A 42 7.09 -2.99 -8.65
CA ASP A 42 5.63 -2.75 -8.63
C ASP A 42 4.99 -3.36 -7.39
N VAL A 43 5.40 -4.60 -7.07
CA VAL A 43 4.93 -5.33 -5.89
C VAL A 43 5.39 -4.64 -4.60
N GLU A 44 6.63 -4.14 -4.54
CA GLU A 44 7.12 -3.35 -3.41
C GLU A 44 6.30 -2.08 -3.20
N ARG A 45 6.03 -1.32 -4.28
CA ARG A 45 5.20 -0.11 -4.23
C ARG A 45 3.81 -0.40 -3.71
N ALA A 46 3.16 -1.44 -4.23
CA ALA A 46 1.82 -1.85 -3.79
C ALA A 46 1.82 -2.29 -2.31
N LEU A 47 2.84 -3.05 -1.89
CA LEU A 47 3.00 -3.48 -0.51
C LEU A 47 3.14 -2.29 0.44
N TRP A 48 4.01 -1.33 0.12
CA TRP A 48 4.22 -0.14 0.95
C TRP A 48 2.99 0.78 0.95
N SER A 49 2.30 0.90 -0.18
CA SER A 49 1.04 1.65 -0.27
C SER A 49 -0.05 1.00 0.60
N SER A 50 -0.18 -0.33 0.55
CA SER A 50 -1.14 -1.09 1.36
C SER A 50 -0.84 -1.02 2.86
N ALA A 51 0.43 -1.15 3.25
CA ALA A 51 0.84 -1.09 4.65
C ALA A 51 0.60 0.29 5.29
N VAL A 52 0.71 1.38 4.52
CA VAL A 52 0.40 2.74 4.98
C VAL A 52 -1.12 2.96 5.04
N GLY A 53 -1.88 2.44 4.08
CA GLY A 53 -3.36 2.48 4.09
C GLY A 53 -4.01 1.64 5.20
N SER A 54 -3.30 0.63 5.71
CA SER A 54 -3.82 -0.26 6.78
C SER A 54 -3.68 0.33 8.19
N LYS A 55 -2.95 1.45 8.35
CA LYS A 55 -2.83 2.17 9.63
C LYS A 55 -3.89 3.23 9.84
N SER A 56 -4.73 3.53 8.84
CA SER A 56 -5.97 4.27 9.08
C SER A 56 -7.00 3.28 9.61
N SER A 57 -7.10 3.18 10.94
CA SER A 57 -8.29 2.66 11.57
C SER A 57 -9.52 3.34 10.96
N ALA A 58 -10.49 2.51 10.58
CA ALA A 58 -11.79 2.91 10.07
C ALA A 58 -12.43 4.05 10.90
N SER A 59 -12.77 5.12 10.19
CA SER A 59 -13.76 6.14 10.51
C SER A 59 -14.14 6.70 9.15
N ASP A 60 -15.33 6.57 8.59
CA ASP A 60 -16.62 6.13 9.09
C ASP A 60 -17.44 5.71 7.84
N ASN A 61 -18.57 5.07 8.08
CA ASN A 61 -19.49 4.41 7.16
C ASN A 61 -19.96 5.26 5.93
N PRO A 62 -20.54 4.64 4.87
CA PRO A 62 -20.95 5.33 3.66
C PRO A 62 -22.31 6.01 3.84
N LYS A 63 -22.35 7.34 3.80
CA LYS A 63 -23.56 8.10 3.48
C LYS A 63 -23.18 9.30 2.63
N SER A 64 -23.02 9.11 1.33
CA SER A 64 -23.30 10.22 0.40
C SER A 64 -24.81 10.35 0.30
N GLU A 65 -25.41 10.97 1.31
CA GLU A 65 -26.72 11.59 1.14
C GLU A 65 -26.53 12.74 0.15
N SER A 66 -26.76 12.43 -1.13
CA SER A 66 -26.97 13.44 -2.15
C SER A 66 -28.26 14.17 -1.80
N LYS A 67 -28.15 15.22 -0.98
CA LYS A 67 -29.22 16.19 -0.76
C LYS A 67 -29.46 16.89 -2.09
N MET A 68 -30.35 16.29 -2.89
CA MET A 68 -30.81 16.83 -4.15
C MET A 68 -31.37 18.23 -3.92
N HIS A 69 -30.84 19.14 -4.71
CA HIS A 69 -31.33 20.47 -4.97
C HIS A 69 -32.84 20.45 -5.25
N GLY A 70 -33.65 21.20 -4.49
CA GLY A 70 -35.10 21.19 -4.64
C GLY A 70 -35.84 22.40 -4.04
N LYS A 71 -35.82 23.52 -4.78
CA LYS A 71 -36.79 24.64 -4.82
C LYS A 71 -37.15 25.39 -3.52
N ARG A 72 -36.61 26.61 -3.39
CA ARG A 72 -37.20 27.73 -2.64
C ARG A 72 -38.44 28.24 -3.40
N LYS A 73 -39.64 28.12 -2.82
CA LYS A 73 -40.87 28.77 -3.31
C LYS A 73 -41.12 30.05 -2.49
N ARG A 74 -41.53 31.11 -3.20
CA ARG A 74 -41.84 32.46 -2.71
C ARG A 74 -42.88 32.46 -1.60
#